data_AF-A0AAV5JE43-F1
#
_entry.id   AF-A0AAV5JE43-F1
#
_cell.length_a   1.000
_cell.length_b   1.000
_cell.length_c   1.000
_cell.angle_alpha   90.00
_cell.angle_beta   90.00
_cell.angle_gamma   90.00
#
_symmetry.space_group_name_H-M   'P 1'
#
loop_
_entity.id
_entity.type
_entity.pdbx_description
1 polymer ?
#
loop_
_entity_poly.entity_id
_entity_poly.type
_entity_poly.pdbx_seq_one_letter_code
_entity_poly.pdbx_strand_id
1 'polypeptide(L)'
;MDEVNDGGLLLGGQSLSFNHYSINFEDCSICSFAISRSINSYTSRFLFDNYTLIVSEYLDSKRLHQILSDSAEEFRRAAGLPEEDFSKVLPVYVFDLDHNMLLLLDRYHESIAFRDMVIAVRTKIAQTVNDYSCNGRHVFTRTRELERPLVGSILQSMWGVSPTHLSWSLRHNSTLVDYTWSIGQTPFGPFSEISSLSFVQKDAARRNVLLTSLNYSITSAIDVLDSIAAHGGDRNLLKQSQHVQFTQRWNLFRYKLDKAVSALSHFDFKMALFYLRSSDHDLYAMHSFVYHASQEIEASLVCFKDPAFPWASVSLSAFGLLALFYVYGKRDRLFRNKRKQF
;
A
#
# COMPACT_ATOMS: atom_id res chain seq x y z
N MET A 1 -23.74 10.31 -26.74
CA MET A 1 -22.42 9.90 -27.24
C MET A 1 -22.02 8.69 -26.44
N ASP A 2 -22.18 7.51 -27.04
CA ASP A 2 -21.97 6.23 -26.37
C ASP A 2 -20.48 5.98 -26.14
N GLU A 3 -20.02 6.21 -24.90
CA GLU A 3 -18.67 5.88 -24.42
C GLU A 3 -18.33 4.38 -24.53
N VAL A 4 -19.29 3.54 -24.90
CA VAL A 4 -19.13 2.10 -25.08
C VAL A 4 -18.25 1.76 -26.29
N ASN A 5 -18.18 2.65 -27.29
CA ASN A 5 -17.45 2.38 -28.54
C ASN A 5 -15.98 2.81 -28.56
N ASP A 6 -15.47 3.49 -27.51
CA ASP A 6 -14.05 3.88 -27.42
C ASP A 6 -13.18 2.88 -26.61
N GLY A 7 -13.73 1.69 -26.34
CA GLY A 7 -13.03 0.40 -26.30
C GLY A 7 -11.82 0.21 -25.37
N GLY A 8 -11.57 1.10 -24.42
CA GLY A 8 -10.45 1.02 -23.48
C GLY A 8 -10.92 0.98 -22.03
N LEU A 9 -10.23 0.20 -21.19
CA LEU A 9 -10.36 0.29 -19.73
C LEU A 9 -9.86 1.64 -19.20
N LEU A 10 -9.86 1.81 -17.87
CA LEU A 10 -9.50 3.07 -17.20
C LEU A 10 -8.19 3.69 -17.74
N LEU A 11 -7.21 2.86 -18.04
CA LEU A 11 -5.93 3.24 -18.64
C LEU A 11 -5.63 2.33 -19.86
N GLY A 12 -4.84 2.86 -20.80
CA GLY A 12 -4.43 2.11 -21.99
C GLY A 12 -3.57 0.88 -21.65
N GLY A 13 -3.84 -0.24 -22.33
CA GLY A 13 -3.11 -1.50 -22.17
C GLY A 13 -3.54 -2.35 -20.97
N GLN A 14 -4.63 -2.00 -20.29
CA GLN A 14 -5.27 -2.89 -19.32
C GLN A 14 -6.20 -3.88 -20.03
N SER A 15 -6.37 -5.07 -19.44
CA SER A 15 -7.43 -6.03 -19.76
C SER A 15 -8.14 -6.44 -18.47
N LEU A 16 -9.44 -6.74 -18.58
CA LEU A 16 -10.28 -7.12 -17.45
C LEU A 16 -11.11 -8.31 -17.90
N SER A 17 -10.96 -9.41 -17.19
CA SER A 17 -11.75 -10.63 -17.35
C SER A 17 -12.57 -10.87 -16.09
N PHE A 18 -13.79 -11.36 -16.29
CA PHE A 18 -14.64 -11.83 -15.21
C PHE A 18 -14.84 -13.33 -15.41
N ASN A 19 -14.34 -14.12 -14.47
CA ASN A 19 -14.53 -15.57 -14.47
C ASN A 19 -15.51 -15.92 -13.36
N HIS A 20 -16.59 -16.62 -13.71
CA HIS A 20 -17.63 -17.00 -12.76
C HIS A 20 -17.53 -18.48 -12.41
N TYR A 21 -17.53 -18.78 -11.11
CA TYR A 21 -17.52 -20.13 -10.57
C TYR A 21 -18.65 -20.26 -9.57
N SER A 22 -19.39 -21.36 -9.64
CA SER A 22 -20.51 -21.65 -8.74
C SER A 22 -20.24 -22.94 -7.99
N ILE A 23 -20.48 -22.92 -6.69
CA ILE A 23 -20.44 -24.09 -5.82
C ILE A 23 -21.83 -24.23 -5.19
N ASN A 24 -22.39 -25.44 -5.20
CA ASN A 24 -23.61 -25.70 -4.46
C ASN A 24 -23.34 -25.59 -2.96
N PHE A 25 -24.20 -24.86 -2.25
CA PHE A 25 -24.02 -24.65 -0.81
C PHE A 25 -24.08 -25.97 -0.02
N GLU A 26 -24.89 -26.94 -0.47
CA GLU A 26 -25.03 -28.27 0.14
C GLU A 26 -23.73 -29.08 0.07
N ASP A 27 -22.96 -28.93 -1.00
CA ASP A 27 -21.71 -29.66 -1.23
C ASP A 27 -20.50 -28.96 -0.59
N CYS A 28 -20.68 -27.76 -0.03
CA CYS A 28 -19.61 -26.93 0.49
C CYS A 28 -19.67 -26.82 2.02
N SER A 29 -19.00 -27.73 2.72
CA SER A 29 -18.89 -27.73 4.19
C SER A 29 -18.26 -26.44 4.72
N ILE A 30 -17.32 -25.86 3.97
CA ILE A 30 -16.63 -24.61 4.36
C ILE A 30 -17.56 -23.41 4.20
N CYS A 31 -18.41 -23.39 3.16
CA CYS A 31 -19.41 -22.34 2.98
C CYS A 31 -20.42 -22.33 4.13
N SER A 32 -20.92 -23.50 4.51
CA SER A 32 -21.86 -23.64 5.63
C SER A 32 -21.21 -23.31 6.97
N PHE A 33 -19.96 -23.73 7.18
CA PHE A 33 -19.18 -23.32 8.35
C PHE A 33 -18.98 -21.80 8.41
N ALA A 34 -18.59 -21.16 7.30
CA ALA A 34 -18.33 -19.73 7.23
C ALA A 34 -19.58 -18.90 7.58
N ILE A 35 -20.74 -19.27 7.03
CA ILE A 35 -22.01 -18.60 7.33
C ILE A 35 -22.44 -18.84 8.78
N SER A 36 -22.54 -20.11 9.21
CA SER A 36 -23.02 -20.43 10.57
C SER A 36 -22.15 -19.82 11.66
N ARG A 37 -20.82 -19.77 11.45
CA ARG A 37 -19.89 -19.18 12.41
C ARG A 37 -19.94 -17.65 12.41
N SER A 38 -20.37 -17.02 11.31
CA SER A 38 -20.41 -15.56 11.17
C SER A 38 -21.76 -14.94 11.51
N ILE A 39 -22.82 -15.75 11.72
CA ILE A 39 -24.11 -15.26 12.20
C ILE A 39 -23.98 -14.77 13.65
N ASN A 40 -24.42 -13.54 13.88
CA ASN A 40 -24.59 -12.94 15.19
C ASN A 40 -26.01 -12.36 15.31
N SER A 41 -26.50 -12.25 16.54
CA SER A 41 -27.81 -11.63 16.81
C SER A 41 -27.64 -10.25 17.44
N TYR A 42 -28.56 -9.34 17.13
CA TYR A 42 -28.67 -8.05 17.79
C TYR A 42 -30.12 -7.79 18.18
N THR A 43 -30.29 -7.01 19.25
CA THR A 43 -31.62 -6.60 19.74
C THR A 43 -31.86 -5.14 19.40
N SER A 44 -32.94 -4.85 18.68
CA SER A 44 -33.44 -3.49 18.46
C SER A 44 -34.66 -3.23 19.34
N ARG A 45 -34.80 -1.97 19.78
CA ARG A 45 -35.94 -1.48 20.57
C ARG A 45 -36.85 -0.70 19.65
N PHE A 46 -38.07 -1.19 19.43
CA PHE A 46 -39.09 -0.44 18.71
C PHE A 46 -40.16 0.05 19.68
N LEU A 47 -40.45 1.35 19.60
CA LEU A 47 -41.55 1.97 20.31
C LEU A 47 -42.69 2.15 19.31
N PHE A 48 -43.63 1.19 19.32
CA PHE A 48 -44.92 1.35 18.66
C PHE A 48 -45.88 1.98 19.69
N ASP A 49 -46.61 1.17 20.46
CA ASP A 49 -47.40 1.63 21.62
C ASP A 49 -46.77 1.21 22.97
N ASN A 50 -45.97 0.14 22.98
CA ASN A 50 -45.16 -0.33 24.11
C ASN A 50 -43.75 -0.69 23.60
N TYR A 51 -42.75 -0.69 24.49
CA TYR A 51 -41.40 -1.12 24.13
C TYR A 51 -41.40 -2.61 23.74
N THR A 52 -41.15 -2.88 22.47
CA THR A 52 -40.96 -4.24 21.96
C THR A 52 -39.48 -4.46 21.62
N LEU A 53 -38.93 -5.59 22.05
CA LEU A 53 -37.60 -6.05 21.69
C LEU A 53 -37.71 -6.98 20.51
N ILE A 54 -37.07 -6.62 19.39
CA ILE A 54 -36.96 -7.49 18.22
C ILE A 54 -35.52 -8.01 18.17
N VAL A 55 -35.37 -9.32 18.14
CA VAL A 55 -34.08 -9.99 17.93
C VAL A 55 -33.96 -10.22 16.42
N SER A 56 -32.89 -9.68 15.84
CA SER A 56 -32.56 -9.85 14.42
C SER A 56 -31.16 -10.43 14.29
N GLU A 57 -30.91 -11.14 13.19
CA GLU A 57 -29.62 -11.74 12.89
C GLU A 57 -28.88 -10.95 11.81
N TYR A 58 -27.56 -11.01 11.82
CA TYR A 58 -26.70 -10.41 10.82
C TYR A 58 -25.42 -11.23 10.65
N LEU A 59 -24.71 -11.03 9.54
CA LEU A 59 -23.41 -11.63 9.30
C LEU A 59 -22.30 -10.66 9.71
N ASP A 60 -21.42 -11.09 10.61
CA ASP A 60 -20.19 -10.36 10.95
C ASP A 60 -19.21 -10.45 9.78
N SER A 61 -19.01 -9.32 9.10
CA SER A 61 -18.19 -9.28 7.89
C SER A 61 -16.72 -9.59 8.16
N LYS A 62 -16.18 -9.17 9.31
CA LYS A 62 -14.77 -9.34 9.66
C LYS A 62 -14.48 -10.80 9.98
N ARG A 63 -15.41 -11.44 10.69
CA ARG A 63 -15.31 -12.87 10.96
C ARG A 63 -15.42 -13.69 9.69
N LEU A 64 -16.34 -13.32 8.80
CA LEU A 64 -16.50 -13.97 7.52
C LEU A 64 -15.24 -13.80 6.66
N HIS A 65 -14.69 -12.58 6.58
CA HIS A 65 -13.42 -12.27 5.93
C HIS A 65 -12.28 -13.15 6.43
N GLN A 66 -12.08 -13.22 7.76
CA GLN A 66 -11.05 -14.08 8.35
C GLN A 66 -11.19 -15.54 7.92
N ILE A 67 -12.40 -16.11 8.01
CA ILE A 67 -12.64 -17.50 7.63
C ILE A 67 -12.34 -17.72 6.14
N LEU A 68 -12.76 -16.80 5.27
CA LEU A 68 -12.52 -16.90 3.83
C LEU A 68 -11.03 -16.76 3.48
N SER A 69 -10.31 -15.86 4.15
CA SER A 69 -8.85 -15.71 3.99
C SER A 69 -8.11 -16.96 4.45
N ASP A 70 -8.49 -17.53 5.59
CA ASP A 70 -7.85 -18.72 6.17
C ASP A 70 -8.11 -19.99 5.34
N SER A 71 -9.22 -20.05 4.61
CA SER A 71 -9.62 -21.21 3.80
C SER A 71 -9.61 -20.95 2.29
N ALA A 72 -8.86 -19.93 1.85
CA ALA A 72 -8.86 -19.47 0.46
C ALA A 72 -8.49 -20.61 -0.51
N GLU A 73 -7.50 -21.43 -0.18
CA GLU A 73 -7.05 -22.53 -1.03
C GLU A 73 -8.08 -23.66 -1.14
N GLU A 74 -8.80 -23.97 -0.06
CA GLU A 74 -9.88 -24.93 -0.09
C GLU A 74 -11.05 -24.44 -0.95
N PHE A 75 -11.40 -23.15 -0.89
CA PHE A 75 -12.38 -22.55 -1.78
C PHE A 75 -11.95 -22.64 -3.25
N ARG A 76 -10.66 -22.41 -3.53
CA ARG A 76 -10.10 -22.56 -4.89
C ARG A 76 -10.25 -23.99 -5.41
N ARG A 77 -9.91 -24.97 -4.58
CA ARG A 77 -10.06 -26.39 -4.92
C ARG A 77 -11.52 -26.78 -5.13
N ALA A 78 -12.41 -26.34 -4.24
CA ALA A 78 -13.85 -26.63 -4.34
C ALA A 78 -14.49 -26.01 -5.59
N ALA A 79 -14.04 -24.83 -6.00
CA ALA A 79 -14.48 -24.17 -7.23
C ALA A 79 -13.84 -24.74 -8.51
N GLY A 80 -12.81 -25.59 -8.40
CA GLY A 80 -12.02 -26.05 -9.56
C GLY A 80 -11.25 -24.91 -10.24
N LEU A 81 -10.81 -23.92 -9.47
CA LEU A 81 -10.08 -22.75 -9.98
C LEU A 81 -8.68 -23.17 -10.48
N PRO A 82 -8.28 -22.81 -11.71
CA PRO A 82 -6.93 -23.07 -12.18
C PRO A 82 -5.91 -22.27 -11.38
N GLU A 83 -4.68 -22.80 -11.30
CA GLU A 83 -3.52 -22.02 -10.87
C GLU A 83 -3.19 -21.04 -12.00
N GLU A 84 -3.63 -19.80 -11.87
CA GLU A 84 -3.26 -18.71 -12.76
C GLU A 84 -2.02 -18.00 -12.25
N ASP A 85 -1.04 -17.82 -13.13
CA ASP A 85 0.17 -17.07 -12.86
C ASP A 85 0.07 -15.62 -13.38
N PHE A 86 0.55 -14.68 -12.56
CA PHE A 86 0.90 -13.28 -12.91
C PHE A 86 -0.20 -12.22 -13.11
N SER A 87 -1.44 -12.40 -12.61
CA SER A 87 -2.46 -11.34 -12.63
C SER A 87 -2.97 -10.96 -11.23
N LYS A 88 -3.36 -9.68 -11.05
CA LYS A 88 -4.03 -9.22 -9.82
C LYS A 88 -5.48 -9.69 -9.84
N VAL A 89 -5.77 -10.79 -9.15
CA VAL A 89 -7.12 -11.33 -8.99
C VAL A 89 -7.78 -10.73 -7.74
N LEU A 90 -9.02 -10.24 -7.88
CA LEU A 90 -9.87 -9.84 -6.76
C LEU A 90 -10.99 -10.87 -6.60
N PRO A 91 -10.94 -11.76 -5.59
CA PRO A 91 -12.03 -12.68 -5.31
C PRO A 91 -13.28 -11.92 -4.85
N VAL A 92 -14.43 -12.30 -5.43
CA VAL A 92 -15.75 -11.77 -5.09
C VAL A 92 -16.63 -12.94 -4.66
N TYR A 93 -16.86 -13.05 -3.36
CA TYR A 93 -17.72 -14.09 -2.79
C TYR A 93 -19.16 -13.61 -2.73
N VAL A 94 -20.07 -14.33 -3.39
CA VAL A 94 -21.51 -14.04 -3.37
C VAL A 94 -22.23 -15.21 -2.71
N PHE A 95 -22.71 -14.99 -1.49
CA PHE A 95 -23.51 -15.96 -0.75
C PHE A 95 -24.98 -15.79 -1.08
N ASP A 96 -25.50 -16.62 -1.98
CA ASP A 96 -26.94 -16.71 -2.27
C ASP A 96 -27.60 -17.72 -1.34
N LEU A 97 -28.14 -17.23 -0.23
CA LEU A 97 -28.64 -18.05 0.86
C LEU A 97 -30.15 -18.27 0.72
N ASP A 98 -30.58 -19.52 0.84
CA ASP A 98 -32.00 -19.89 0.85
C ASP A 98 -32.70 -19.60 2.21
N HIS A 99 -32.30 -18.52 2.87
CA HIS A 99 -32.71 -18.17 4.22
C HIS A 99 -33.96 -17.27 4.22
N ASN A 100 -34.95 -17.61 5.06
CA ASN A 100 -36.23 -16.89 5.14
C ASN A 100 -36.16 -15.59 5.95
N MET A 101 -35.08 -15.36 6.70
CA MET A 101 -34.83 -14.12 7.43
C MET A 101 -33.82 -13.26 6.67
N LEU A 102 -33.88 -11.95 6.89
CA LEU A 102 -32.94 -11.01 6.30
C LEU A 102 -31.59 -11.15 7.01
N LEU A 103 -30.55 -11.49 6.26
CA LEU A 103 -29.18 -11.48 6.74
C LEU A 103 -28.38 -10.47 5.93
N LEU A 104 -28.00 -9.37 6.59
CA LEU A 104 -27.11 -8.34 6.05
C LEU A 104 -25.74 -8.43 6.71
N LEU A 105 -24.71 -7.98 5.99
CA LEU A 105 -23.36 -7.81 6.52
C LEU A 105 -23.34 -6.60 7.45
N ASP A 106 -22.89 -6.82 8.68
CA ASP A 106 -22.83 -5.82 9.75
C ASP A 106 -24.14 -5.05 9.93
N ARG A 107 -25.28 -5.75 9.73
CA ARG A 107 -26.67 -5.25 9.85
C ARG A 107 -27.15 -4.33 8.73
N TYR A 108 -26.26 -3.73 7.96
CA TYR A 108 -26.62 -2.64 7.03
C TYR A 108 -26.26 -2.91 5.56
N HIS A 109 -25.32 -3.81 5.30
CA HIS A 109 -24.70 -3.91 3.97
C HIS A 109 -25.06 -5.21 3.26
N GLU A 110 -25.36 -5.11 1.98
CA GLU A 110 -25.51 -6.29 1.10
C GLU A 110 -24.16 -6.78 0.58
N SER A 111 -23.21 -5.85 0.46
CA SER A 111 -21.84 -6.10 0.01
C SER A 111 -20.87 -5.23 0.79
N ILE A 112 -19.71 -5.78 1.10
CA ILE A 112 -18.61 -5.07 1.75
C ILE A 112 -17.32 -5.31 0.98
N ALA A 113 -16.51 -4.26 0.90
CA ALA A 113 -15.19 -4.29 0.29
C ALA A 113 -14.12 -4.46 1.37
N PHE A 114 -13.27 -5.46 1.19
CA PHE A 114 -11.98 -5.56 1.87
C PHE A 114 -10.86 -5.22 0.90
N ARG A 115 -9.63 -5.07 1.40
CA ARG A 115 -8.47 -4.75 0.54
C ARG A 115 -8.18 -5.86 -0.47
N ASP A 116 -8.47 -7.09 -0.10
CA ASP A 116 -8.09 -8.34 -0.75
C ASP A 116 -9.28 -9.11 -1.34
N MET A 117 -10.52 -8.81 -0.93
CA MET A 117 -11.73 -9.49 -1.44
C MET A 117 -12.98 -8.61 -1.34
N VAL A 118 -14.05 -9.03 -2.00
CA VAL A 118 -15.40 -8.50 -1.82
C VAL A 118 -16.30 -9.62 -1.34
N ILE A 119 -17.16 -9.33 -0.37
CA ILE A 119 -18.14 -10.29 0.15
C ILE A 119 -19.52 -9.68 -0.01
N ALA A 120 -20.44 -10.41 -0.63
CA ALA A 120 -21.84 -10.06 -0.75
C ALA A 120 -22.74 -11.20 -0.28
N VAL A 121 -23.91 -10.83 0.22
CA VAL A 121 -24.93 -11.76 0.69
C VAL A 121 -26.29 -11.41 0.09
N ARG A 122 -27.02 -12.44 -0.31
CA ARG A 122 -28.43 -12.36 -0.73
C ARG A 122 -29.23 -13.40 0.05
N THR A 123 -30.45 -13.03 0.42
CA THR A 123 -31.43 -13.92 1.08
C THR A 123 -32.74 -13.96 0.29
N LYS A 124 -33.71 -14.77 0.72
CA LYS A 124 -35.03 -14.84 0.05
C LYS A 124 -35.79 -13.53 0.07
N ILE A 125 -35.66 -12.77 1.16
CA ILE A 125 -36.36 -11.49 1.33
C ILE A 125 -35.91 -10.52 0.23
N ALA A 126 -36.88 -10.01 -0.53
CA ALA A 126 -36.63 -9.18 -1.70
C ALA A 126 -36.47 -7.69 -1.39
N GLN A 127 -37.06 -7.24 -0.28
CA GLN A 127 -37.06 -5.84 0.11
C GLN A 127 -37.02 -5.72 1.63
N THR A 128 -36.32 -4.70 2.12
CA THR A 128 -36.34 -4.30 3.54
C THR A 128 -36.48 -2.80 3.66
N VAL A 129 -37.06 -2.36 4.79
CA VAL A 129 -36.98 -0.96 5.20
C VAL A 129 -35.57 -0.71 5.72
N ASN A 130 -34.95 0.36 5.23
CA ASN A 130 -33.67 0.82 5.70
C ASN A 130 -33.85 1.76 6.91
N ASP A 131 -32.83 1.87 7.76
CA ASP A 131 -32.83 2.78 8.90
C ASP A 131 -32.78 4.26 8.47
N TYR A 132 -32.47 4.51 7.20
CA TYR A 132 -32.46 5.84 6.62
C TYR A 132 -33.87 6.31 6.21
N SER A 133 -34.11 7.60 6.38
CA SER A 133 -35.30 8.28 5.87
C SER A 133 -34.92 9.42 4.92
N CYS A 134 -35.76 9.64 3.92
CA CYS A 134 -35.63 10.74 2.97
C CYS A 134 -36.91 11.58 3.04
N ASN A 135 -36.79 12.86 3.42
CA ASN A 135 -37.92 13.77 3.60
C ASN A 135 -39.04 13.19 4.49
N GLY A 136 -38.67 12.50 5.58
CA GLY A 136 -39.60 11.86 6.51
C GLY A 136 -40.26 10.57 5.99
N ARG A 137 -39.84 10.06 4.82
CA ARG A 137 -40.30 8.77 4.27
C ARG A 137 -39.22 7.71 4.46
N HIS A 138 -39.64 6.50 4.79
CA HIS A 138 -38.76 5.34 4.84
C HIS A 138 -38.17 5.05 3.46
N VAL A 139 -36.87 4.73 3.43
CA VAL A 139 -36.21 4.24 2.22
C VAL A 139 -36.27 2.72 2.22
N PHE A 140 -36.64 2.16 1.08
CA PHE A 140 -36.64 0.71 0.86
C PHE A 140 -35.39 0.32 0.10
N THR A 141 -34.82 -0.83 0.43
CA THR A 141 -33.67 -1.40 -0.27
C THR A 141 -34.06 -2.75 -0.85
N ARG A 142 -33.69 -2.99 -2.11
CA ARG A 142 -33.98 -4.24 -2.84
C ARG A 142 -32.86 -5.24 -2.63
N THR A 143 -33.02 -6.08 -1.61
CA THR A 143 -32.01 -7.02 -1.10
C THR A 143 -31.67 -8.19 -2.01
N ARG A 144 -32.34 -8.31 -3.17
CA ARG A 144 -32.00 -9.29 -4.20
C ARG A 144 -31.18 -8.70 -5.35
N GLU A 145 -31.17 -7.38 -5.51
CA GLU A 145 -30.46 -6.68 -6.59
C GLU A 145 -29.03 -6.33 -6.14
N LEU A 146 -28.10 -7.29 -6.25
CA LEU A 146 -26.72 -7.13 -5.79
C LEU A 146 -25.82 -6.32 -6.74
N GLU A 147 -26.28 -5.99 -7.95
CA GLU A 147 -25.44 -5.37 -8.99
C GLU A 147 -24.82 -4.05 -8.50
N ARG A 148 -25.64 -3.17 -7.95
CA ARG A 148 -25.23 -1.86 -7.46
C ARG A 148 -24.24 -1.96 -6.28
N PRO A 149 -24.55 -2.66 -5.16
CA PRO A 149 -23.61 -2.77 -4.05
C PRO A 149 -22.32 -3.51 -4.43
N LEU A 150 -22.39 -4.52 -5.32
CA LEU A 150 -21.20 -5.20 -5.83
C LEU A 150 -20.30 -4.27 -6.65
N VAL A 151 -20.87 -3.50 -7.58
CA VAL A 151 -20.10 -2.51 -8.35
C VAL A 151 -19.41 -1.53 -7.41
N GLY A 152 -20.11 -1.03 -6.39
CA GLY A 152 -19.52 -0.18 -5.36
C GLY A 152 -18.34 -0.85 -4.63
N SER A 153 -18.54 -2.06 -4.13
CA SER A 153 -17.47 -2.77 -3.39
C SER A 153 -16.27 -3.12 -4.27
N ILE A 154 -16.49 -3.53 -5.52
CA ILE A 154 -15.40 -3.80 -6.47
C ILE A 154 -14.59 -2.53 -6.76
N LEU A 155 -15.25 -1.38 -6.93
CA LEU A 155 -14.56 -0.10 -7.14
C LEU A 155 -13.69 0.31 -5.95
N GLN A 156 -14.15 0.03 -4.73
CA GLN A 156 -13.37 0.27 -3.51
C GLN A 156 -12.14 -0.64 -3.46
N SER A 157 -12.30 -1.95 -3.61
CA SER A 157 -11.19 -2.90 -3.48
C SER A 157 -10.19 -2.83 -4.63
N MET A 158 -10.68 -2.70 -5.87
CA MET A 158 -9.84 -2.80 -7.06
C MET A 158 -9.16 -1.47 -7.42
N TRP A 159 -9.89 -0.36 -7.31
CA TRP A 159 -9.45 0.98 -7.72
C TRP A 159 -9.43 2.03 -6.60
N GLY A 160 -9.71 1.65 -5.35
CA GLY A 160 -9.62 2.56 -4.20
C GLY A 160 -10.64 3.69 -4.22
N VAL A 161 -11.74 3.56 -4.97
CA VAL A 161 -12.75 4.63 -5.06
C VAL A 161 -13.54 4.66 -3.76
N SER A 162 -13.40 5.74 -3.00
CA SER A 162 -14.15 5.94 -1.75
C SER A 162 -15.66 6.07 -2.01
N PRO A 163 -16.53 5.57 -1.10
CA PRO A 163 -17.94 5.93 -1.10
C PRO A 163 -18.15 7.43 -1.16
N THR A 164 -19.17 7.88 -1.90
CA THR A 164 -19.44 9.31 -2.10
C THR A 164 -19.89 10.03 -0.84
N HIS A 165 -20.43 9.32 0.15
CA HIS A 165 -20.75 9.91 1.46
C HIS A 165 -19.58 10.01 2.42
N LEU A 166 -18.39 9.53 2.07
CA LEU A 166 -17.22 9.65 2.93
C LEU A 166 -16.33 10.80 2.48
N SER A 167 -15.98 11.68 3.41
CA SER A 167 -15.02 12.77 3.18
C SER A 167 -13.98 12.80 4.29
N TRP A 168 -12.72 13.08 3.95
CA TRP A 168 -11.67 13.24 4.95
C TRP A 168 -11.66 14.67 5.51
N SER A 169 -11.66 14.82 6.83
CA SER A 169 -11.55 16.12 7.48
C SER A 169 -10.20 16.28 8.17
N LEU A 170 -9.35 17.15 7.63
CA LEU A 170 -8.06 17.50 8.23
C LEU A 170 -8.20 18.08 9.65
N ARG A 171 -9.27 18.84 9.90
CA ARG A 171 -9.54 19.44 11.22
C ARG A 171 -9.81 18.40 12.30
N HIS A 172 -10.58 17.37 11.96
CA HIS A 172 -10.97 16.31 12.90
C HIS A 172 -10.01 15.12 12.87
N ASN A 173 -9.08 15.10 11.90
CA ASN A 173 -8.20 13.97 11.61
C ASN A 173 -8.99 12.65 11.47
N SER A 174 -10.17 12.73 10.87
CA SER A 174 -11.11 11.61 10.75
C SER A 174 -11.92 11.70 9.47
N THR A 175 -12.48 10.56 9.05
CA THR A 175 -13.48 10.49 7.99
C THR A 175 -14.84 10.93 8.53
N LEU A 176 -15.48 11.86 7.85
CA LEU A 176 -16.83 12.32 8.12
C LEU A 176 -17.80 11.63 7.15
N VAL A 177 -18.99 11.31 7.65
CA VAL A 177 -20.08 10.73 6.88
C VAL A 177 -21.06 11.86 6.54
N ASP A 178 -21.25 12.10 5.25
CA ASP A 178 -22.21 13.07 4.70
C ASP A 178 -22.94 12.46 3.51
N TYR A 179 -24.20 12.05 3.73
CA TYR A 179 -25.01 11.43 2.69
C TYR A 179 -25.54 12.39 1.62
N THR A 180 -25.26 13.69 1.71
CA THR A 180 -25.65 14.67 0.68
C THR A 180 -25.19 14.25 -0.72
N TRP A 181 -24.05 13.57 -0.81
CA TRP A 181 -23.47 13.08 -2.07
C TRP A 181 -23.75 11.60 -2.37
N SER A 182 -24.59 10.94 -1.56
CA SER A 182 -25.10 9.57 -1.85
C SER A 182 -26.41 9.58 -2.63
N ILE A 183 -26.75 10.71 -3.23
CA ILE A 183 -27.93 10.91 -4.07
C ILE A 183 -27.43 11.06 -5.52
N GLY A 184 -28.13 10.46 -6.49
CA GLY A 184 -27.82 10.60 -7.91
C GLY A 184 -27.05 9.42 -8.51
N GLN A 185 -26.12 9.68 -9.43
CA GLN A 185 -25.44 8.66 -10.22
C GLN A 185 -24.22 8.07 -9.48
N THR A 186 -24.48 7.17 -8.53
CA THR A 186 -23.44 6.55 -7.69
C THR A 186 -23.85 5.15 -7.26
N PRO A 187 -22.97 4.13 -7.34
CA PRO A 187 -23.26 2.82 -6.77
C PRO A 187 -23.18 2.80 -5.24
N PHE A 188 -22.79 3.91 -4.60
CA PHE A 188 -22.60 4.00 -3.15
C PHE A 188 -23.81 4.58 -2.42
N GLY A 189 -23.94 4.16 -1.16
CA GLY A 189 -24.93 4.70 -0.23
C GLY A 189 -26.34 4.14 -0.44
N PRO A 190 -27.30 4.50 0.42
CA PRO A 190 -28.64 3.92 0.40
C PRO A 190 -29.63 4.69 -0.48
N PHE A 191 -29.28 5.89 -0.97
CA PHE A 191 -30.20 6.80 -1.65
C PHE A 191 -30.06 6.84 -3.18
N SER A 192 -29.24 5.96 -3.75
CA SER A 192 -29.14 5.76 -5.19
C SER A 192 -29.54 4.34 -5.56
N GLU A 193 -30.30 4.21 -6.64
CA GLU A 193 -30.67 2.92 -7.25
C GLU A 193 -29.82 2.59 -8.50
N ILE A 194 -28.87 3.46 -8.87
CA ILE A 194 -28.16 3.34 -10.16
C ILE A 194 -26.77 2.71 -9.94
N SER A 195 -26.40 1.74 -10.77
CA SER A 195 -25.07 1.09 -10.75
C SER A 195 -24.02 1.81 -11.62
N SER A 196 -24.39 2.88 -12.32
CA SER A 196 -23.50 3.63 -13.20
C SER A 196 -22.64 4.65 -12.45
N LEU A 197 -21.52 5.04 -13.05
CA LEU A 197 -20.50 5.85 -12.41
C LEU A 197 -20.57 7.31 -12.86
N SER A 198 -20.56 8.22 -11.88
CA SER A 198 -20.37 9.65 -12.12
C SER A 198 -18.95 9.96 -12.62
N PHE A 199 -18.79 11.15 -13.20
CA PHE A 199 -17.48 11.67 -13.63
C PHE A 199 -16.43 11.58 -12.51
N VAL A 200 -16.79 12.00 -11.29
CA VAL A 200 -15.86 12.02 -10.14
C VAL A 200 -15.37 10.61 -9.78
N GLN A 201 -16.22 9.60 -9.92
CA GLN A 201 -15.84 8.20 -9.64
C GLN A 201 -14.93 7.63 -10.71
N LYS A 202 -15.25 7.89 -12.00
CA LYS A 202 -14.40 7.48 -13.13
C LYS A 202 -13.01 8.15 -13.04
N ASP A 203 -12.99 9.43 -12.71
CA ASP A 203 -11.80 10.24 -12.47
C ASP A 203 -10.97 9.71 -11.30
N ALA A 204 -11.60 9.47 -10.14
CA ALA A 204 -10.95 8.92 -8.96
C ALA A 204 -10.33 7.55 -9.25
N ALA A 205 -11.04 6.65 -9.94
CA ALA A 205 -10.53 5.33 -10.30
C ALA A 205 -9.24 5.41 -11.13
N ARG A 206 -9.19 6.31 -12.11
CA ARG A 206 -7.97 6.55 -12.93
C ARG A 206 -6.85 7.16 -12.10
N ARG A 207 -7.16 8.21 -11.32
CA ARG A 207 -6.18 8.93 -10.51
C ARG A 207 -5.54 8.02 -9.45
N ASN A 208 -6.33 7.21 -8.76
CA ASN A 208 -5.87 6.35 -7.67
C ASN A 208 -4.82 5.33 -8.14
N VAL A 209 -4.99 4.76 -9.33
CA VAL A 209 -4.00 3.84 -9.92
C VAL A 209 -2.66 4.55 -10.09
N LEU A 210 -2.67 5.76 -10.64
CA LEU A 210 -1.46 6.54 -10.89
C LEU A 210 -0.82 7.05 -9.60
N LEU A 211 -1.61 7.46 -8.61
CA LEU A 211 -1.11 7.84 -7.29
C LEU A 211 -0.50 6.64 -6.55
N THR A 212 -1.08 5.46 -6.68
CA THR A 212 -0.51 4.22 -6.11
C THR A 212 0.82 3.89 -6.77
N SER A 213 0.89 3.98 -8.11
CA SER A 213 2.13 3.79 -8.86
C SER A 213 3.19 4.82 -8.47
N LEU A 214 2.82 6.10 -8.35
CA LEU A 214 3.71 7.16 -7.92
C LEU A 214 4.25 6.91 -6.51
N ASN A 215 3.38 6.50 -5.58
CA ASN A 215 3.78 6.15 -4.22
C ASN A 215 4.79 5.00 -4.23
N TYR A 216 4.55 3.95 -5.02
CA TYR A 216 5.48 2.83 -5.16
C TYR A 216 6.85 3.27 -5.72
N SER A 217 6.88 4.08 -6.79
CA SER A 217 8.13 4.58 -7.37
C SER A 217 8.88 5.51 -6.40
N ILE A 218 8.17 6.33 -5.61
CA ILE A 218 8.80 7.19 -4.58
C ILE A 218 9.34 6.35 -3.42
N THR A 219 8.57 5.42 -2.86
CA THR A 219 9.05 4.52 -1.79
C THR A 219 10.28 3.73 -2.26
N SER A 220 10.24 3.17 -3.46
CA SER A 220 11.37 2.44 -4.03
C SER A 220 12.60 3.33 -4.22
N ALA A 221 12.41 4.61 -4.57
CA ALA A 221 13.52 5.57 -4.64
C ALA A 221 14.10 5.89 -3.26
N ILE A 222 13.25 6.00 -2.23
CA ILE A 222 13.70 6.15 -0.84
C ILE A 222 14.54 4.94 -0.43
N ASP A 223 14.09 3.72 -0.72
CA ASP A 223 14.84 2.49 -0.40
C ASP A 223 16.24 2.47 -1.05
N VAL A 224 16.35 2.94 -2.30
CA VAL A 224 17.65 3.08 -2.99
C VAL A 224 18.55 4.09 -2.26
N LEU A 225 18.00 5.24 -1.85
CA LEU A 225 18.76 6.26 -1.12
C LEU A 225 19.18 5.79 0.27
N ASP A 226 18.31 5.09 0.98
CA ASP A 226 18.60 4.52 2.30
C ASP A 226 19.70 3.45 2.19
N SER A 227 19.67 2.64 1.13
CA SER A 227 20.75 1.69 0.83
C SER A 227 22.08 2.41 0.59
N ILE A 228 22.11 3.50 -0.18
CA ILE A 228 23.33 4.30 -0.37
C ILE A 228 23.83 4.87 0.96
N ALA A 229 22.92 5.41 1.78
CA ALA A 229 23.27 5.97 3.08
C ALA A 229 23.86 4.91 4.03
N ALA A 230 23.29 3.70 4.04
CA ALA A 230 23.79 2.58 4.83
C ALA A 230 25.22 2.14 4.45
N HIS A 231 25.61 2.31 3.18
CA HIS A 231 26.95 1.97 2.68
C HIS A 231 27.95 3.15 2.74
N GLY A 232 27.68 4.16 3.57
CA GLY A 232 28.60 5.27 3.80
C GLY A 232 28.51 6.39 2.76
N GLY A 233 27.44 6.44 1.96
CA GLY A 233 27.15 7.51 1.01
C GLY A 233 27.57 7.22 -0.43
N ASP A 234 27.04 8.02 -1.35
CA ASP A 234 27.18 7.86 -2.80
C ASP A 234 28.63 7.88 -3.28
N ARG A 235 29.47 8.74 -2.70
CA ARG A 235 30.90 8.87 -3.06
C ARG A 235 31.75 7.68 -2.65
N ASN A 236 31.37 6.99 -1.58
CA ASN A 236 32.11 5.84 -1.06
C ASN A 236 31.66 4.54 -1.74
N LEU A 237 30.35 4.45 -2.03
CA LEU A 237 29.75 3.29 -2.69
C LEU A 237 30.01 3.27 -4.20
N LEU A 238 29.80 4.39 -4.90
CA LEU A 238 29.82 4.43 -6.37
C LEU A 238 31.16 4.93 -6.90
N LYS A 239 31.73 4.22 -7.88
CA LYS A 239 32.91 4.69 -8.63
C LYS A 239 32.56 5.97 -9.39
N GLN A 240 33.56 6.81 -9.69
CA GLN A 240 33.34 8.12 -10.34
C GLN A 240 32.47 8.06 -11.61
N SER A 241 32.65 7.04 -12.46
CA SER A 241 31.84 6.87 -13.67
C SER A 241 30.39 6.46 -13.36
N GLN A 242 30.19 5.57 -12.40
CA GLN A 242 28.86 5.14 -11.94
C GLN A 242 28.13 6.28 -11.22
N HIS A 243 28.84 7.09 -10.45
CA HIS A 243 28.30 8.27 -9.76
C HIS A 243 27.70 9.28 -10.74
N VAL A 244 28.41 9.57 -11.83
CA VAL A 244 27.90 10.45 -12.90
C VAL A 244 26.64 9.87 -13.55
N GLN A 245 26.63 8.57 -13.86
CA GLN A 245 25.47 7.91 -14.45
C GLN A 245 24.27 7.90 -13.48
N PHE A 246 24.51 7.59 -12.21
CA PHE A 246 23.49 7.63 -11.17
C PHE A 246 22.87 9.03 -11.06
N THR A 247 23.70 10.08 -11.02
CA THR A 247 23.24 11.48 -10.95
C THR A 247 22.39 11.86 -12.18
N GLN A 248 22.79 11.42 -13.37
CA GLN A 248 22.02 11.64 -14.59
C GLN A 248 20.65 10.95 -14.53
N ARG A 249 20.62 9.69 -14.08
CA ARG A 249 19.37 8.92 -13.92
C ARG A 249 18.46 9.53 -12.87
N TRP A 250 19.01 9.98 -11.74
CA TRP A 250 18.26 10.68 -10.70
C TRP A 250 17.59 11.95 -11.21
N ASN A 251 18.33 12.76 -11.98
CA ASN A 251 17.79 13.98 -12.56
C ASN A 251 16.67 13.71 -13.57
N LEU A 252 16.81 12.68 -14.42
CA LEU A 252 15.77 12.26 -15.36
C LEU A 252 14.54 11.69 -14.64
N PHE A 253 14.75 10.85 -13.63
CA PHE A 253 13.69 10.31 -12.78
C PHE A 253 12.86 11.45 -12.17
N ARG A 254 13.51 12.41 -11.51
CA ARG A 254 12.86 13.59 -10.94
C ARG A 254 12.08 14.38 -11.99
N TYR A 255 12.68 14.66 -13.14
CA TYR A 255 12.02 15.38 -14.24
C TYR A 255 10.75 14.65 -14.70
N LYS A 256 10.81 13.32 -14.86
CA LYS A 256 9.66 12.51 -15.28
C LYS A 256 8.56 12.52 -14.23
N LEU A 257 8.89 12.47 -12.94
CA LEU A 257 7.91 12.61 -11.87
C LEU A 257 7.21 13.97 -11.90
N ASP A 258 7.97 15.06 -12.06
CA ASP A 258 7.40 16.42 -12.16
C ASP A 258 6.45 16.53 -13.36
N LYS A 259 6.81 15.91 -14.50
CA LYS A 259 5.93 15.83 -15.68
C LYS A 259 4.71 14.96 -15.46
N ALA A 260 4.82 13.85 -14.73
CA ALA A 260 3.68 13.02 -14.37
C ALA A 260 2.69 13.79 -13.48
N VAL A 261 3.17 14.50 -12.47
CA VAL A 261 2.33 15.35 -11.60
C VAL A 261 1.68 16.48 -12.39
N SER A 262 2.42 17.13 -13.29
CA SER A 262 1.86 18.16 -14.17
C SER A 262 0.80 17.61 -15.12
N ALA A 263 0.95 16.38 -15.63
CA ALA A 263 -0.06 15.75 -16.47
C ALA A 263 -1.32 15.38 -15.65
N LEU A 264 -1.13 14.86 -14.43
CA LEU A 264 -2.21 14.55 -13.49
C LEU A 264 -3.07 15.79 -13.15
N SER A 265 -2.45 16.97 -12.98
CA SER A 265 -3.20 18.19 -12.68
C SER A 265 -4.07 18.69 -13.85
N HIS A 266 -3.74 18.27 -15.08
CA HIS A 266 -4.52 18.56 -16.29
C HIS A 266 -5.46 17.41 -16.68
N PHE A 267 -5.65 16.41 -15.81
CA PHE A 267 -6.44 15.19 -16.08
C PHE A 267 -5.94 14.38 -17.29
N ASP A 268 -4.70 14.57 -17.72
CA ASP A 268 -4.07 13.78 -18.79
C ASP A 268 -3.45 12.50 -18.21
N PHE A 269 -4.34 11.52 -17.96
CA PHE A 269 -3.95 10.24 -17.37
C PHE A 269 -3.06 9.39 -18.27
N LYS A 270 -3.16 9.52 -19.60
CA LYS A 270 -2.33 8.77 -20.55
C LYS A 270 -0.90 9.27 -20.49
N MET A 271 -0.71 10.59 -20.51
CA MET A 271 0.62 11.19 -20.40
C MET A 271 1.24 10.96 -19.02
N ALA A 272 0.45 11.07 -17.94
CA ALA A 272 0.90 10.76 -16.59
C ALA A 272 1.40 9.31 -16.47
N LEU A 273 0.63 8.34 -16.99
CA LEU A 273 1.03 6.93 -17.01
C LEU A 273 2.31 6.70 -17.81
N PHE A 274 2.45 7.36 -18.96
CA PHE A 274 3.64 7.27 -19.79
C PHE A 274 4.90 7.72 -19.01
N TYR A 275 4.85 8.88 -18.36
CA TYR A 275 5.99 9.38 -17.59
C TYR A 275 6.30 8.51 -16.37
N LEU A 276 5.29 7.99 -15.67
CA LEU A 276 5.49 7.07 -14.54
C LEU A 276 6.19 5.79 -14.99
N ARG A 277 5.65 5.09 -15.99
CA ARG A 277 6.30 3.88 -16.55
C ARG A 277 7.71 4.16 -17.07
N SER A 278 7.90 5.33 -17.70
CA SER A 278 9.23 5.74 -18.16
C SER A 278 10.21 6.01 -17.01
N SER A 279 9.72 6.47 -15.86
CA SER A 279 10.54 6.73 -14.66
C SER A 279 10.98 5.44 -13.98
N ASP A 280 10.18 4.37 -14.05
CA ASP A 280 10.53 3.06 -13.48
C ASP A 280 11.79 2.48 -14.11
N HIS A 281 12.06 2.77 -15.39
CA HIS A 281 13.33 2.39 -16.05
C HIS A 281 14.56 3.09 -15.43
N ASP A 282 14.44 4.38 -15.09
CA ASP A 282 15.55 5.09 -14.45
C ASP A 282 15.73 4.61 -13.00
N LEU A 283 14.63 4.34 -12.30
CA LEU A 283 14.66 3.80 -10.95
C LEU A 283 15.30 2.41 -10.90
N TYR A 284 14.92 1.52 -11.83
CA TYR A 284 15.54 0.20 -11.97
C TYR A 284 17.04 0.30 -12.24
N ALA A 285 17.48 1.22 -13.11
CA ALA A 285 18.90 1.45 -13.38
C ALA A 285 19.65 1.99 -12.15
N MET A 286 19.05 2.89 -11.37
CA MET A 286 19.63 3.36 -10.12
C MET A 286 19.76 2.23 -9.10
N HIS A 287 18.72 1.42 -8.95
CA HIS A 287 18.73 0.25 -8.07
C HIS A 287 19.81 -0.75 -8.47
N SER A 288 19.97 -1.05 -9.77
CA SER A 288 21.01 -1.97 -10.23
C SER A 288 22.43 -1.46 -9.97
N PHE A 289 22.68 -0.15 -10.15
CA PHE A 289 23.98 0.43 -9.80
C PHE A 289 24.32 0.27 -8.32
N VAL A 290 23.37 0.58 -7.44
CA VAL A 290 23.55 0.46 -5.99
C VAL A 290 23.73 -1.00 -5.58
N TYR A 291 22.94 -1.91 -6.15
CA TYR A 291 23.03 -3.33 -5.87
C TYR A 291 24.37 -3.95 -6.30
N HIS A 292 24.87 -3.62 -7.49
CA HIS A 292 26.17 -4.13 -7.92
C HIS A 292 27.32 -3.51 -7.13
N ALA A 293 27.24 -2.23 -6.81
CA ALA A 293 28.26 -1.56 -6.02
C ALA A 293 28.32 -2.11 -4.58
N SER A 294 27.18 -2.45 -3.97
CA SER A 294 27.16 -3.00 -2.61
C SER A 294 27.77 -4.40 -2.54
N GLN A 295 27.69 -5.19 -3.62
CA GLN A 295 28.35 -6.50 -3.71
C GLN A 295 29.87 -6.41 -3.74
N GLU A 296 30.44 -5.30 -4.23
CA GLU A 296 31.90 -5.09 -4.27
C GLU A 296 32.47 -4.62 -2.93
N ILE A 297 31.63 -4.24 -1.96
CA ILE A 297 32.08 -3.76 -0.65
C ILE A 297 32.43 -4.94 0.25
N GLU A 298 33.71 -5.07 0.58
CA GLU A 298 34.18 -5.98 1.61
C GLU A 298 34.03 -5.34 3.00
N ALA A 299 33.27 -6.00 3.87
CA ALA A 299 33.18 -5.61 5.27
C ALA A 299 34.50 -5.93 5.99
N SER A 300 35.31 -4.91 6.24
CA SER A 300 36.50 -5.04 7.09
C SER A 300 36.16 -4.62 8.52
N LEU A 301 36.30 -5.56 9.45
CA LEU A 301 36.14 -5.31 10.88
C LEU A 301 37.44 -4.69 11.40
N VAL A 302 37.47 -3.36 11.52
CA VAL A 302 38.60 -2.65 12.12
C VAL A 302 38.49 -2.76 13.65
N CYS A 303 38.91 -3.91 14.20
CA CYS A 303 38.81 -4.20 15.63
C CYS A 303 39.75 -3.34 16.49
N PHE A 304 40.84 -2.83 15.90
CA PHE A 304 41.83 -2.02 16.62
C PHE A 304 42.34 -0.91 15.72
N LYS A 305 42.19 0.34 16.17
CA LYS A 305 42.91 1.48 15.59
C LYS A 305 44.31 1.44 16.19
N ASP A 306 45.31 1.04 15.40
CA ASP A 306 46.69 1.02 15.87
C ASP A 306 47.04 2.39 16.49
N PRO A 307 47.69 2.42 17.67
CA PRO A 307 48.11 3.67 18.27
C PRO A 307 49.02 4.40 17.28
N ALA A 308 48.81 5.71 17.13
CA ALA A 308 49.63 6.52 16.23
C ALA A 308 51.12 6.25 16.51
N PHE A 309 51.89 6.01 15.44
CA PHE A 309 53.32 5.70 15.54
C PHE A 309 53.99 6.73 16.47
N PRO A 310 54.75 6.29 17.50
CA PRO A 310 55.14 7.16 18.60
C PRO A 310 56.31 8.07 18.21
N TRP A 311 56.06 9.04 17.33
CA TRP A 311 57.02 10.01 16.84
C TRP A 311 57.71 10.79 17.96
N ALA A 312 57.00 11.02 19.08
CA ALA A 312 57.57 11.64 20.27
C ALA A 312 58.68 10.79 20.90
N SER A 313 58.50 9.47 21.07
CA SER A 313 59.54 8.63 21.66
C SER A 313 60.74 8.48 20.73
N VAL A 314 60.51 8.38 19.42
CA VAL A 314 61.58 8.29 18.41
C VAL A 314 62.39 9.59 18.35
N SER A 315 61.72 10.74 18.37
CA SER A 315 62.41 12.05 18.36
C SER A 315 63.18 12.31 19.65
N LEU A 316 62.62 11.98 20.82
CA LEU A 316 63.31 12.09 22.12
C LEU A 316 64.55 11.20 22.19
N SER A 317 64.47 9.96 21.70
CA SER A 317 65.62 9.04 21.67
C SER A 317 66.68 9.47 20.66
N ALA A 318 66.28 9.97 19.49
CA ALA A 318 67.22 10.57 18.53
C ALA A 318 67.94 11.80 19.11
N PHE A 319 67.22 12.67 19.81
CA PHE A 319 67.80 13.84 20.46
C PHE A 319 68.73 13.45 21.61
N GLY A 320 68.37 12.45 22.41
CA GLY A 320 69.21 11.90 23.47
C GLY A 320 70.52 11.30 22.94
N LEU A 321 70.46 10.55 21.84
CA LEU A 321 71.65 10.02 21.18
C LEU A 321 72.56 11.12 20.65
N LEU A 322 72.00 12.15 19.99
CA LEU A 322 72.76 13.30 19.51
C LEU A 322 73.41 14.08 20.67
N ALA A 323 72.70 14.27 21.78
CA ALA A 323 73.24 14.91 22.98
C ALA A 323 74.37 14.08 23.61
N LEU A 324 74.25 12.75 23.67
CA LEU A 324 75.31 11.86 24.14
C LEU A 324 76.54 11.92 23.22
N PHE A 325 76.36 11.89 21.90
CA PHE A 325 77.47 12.07 20.96
C PHE A 325 78.14 13.44 21.10
N TYR A 326 77.36 14.50 21.33
CA TYR A 326 77.88 15.85 21.57
C TYR A 326 78.71 15.93 22.86
N VAL A 327 78.19 15.38 23.97
CA VAL A 327 78.88 15.36 25.27
C VAL A 327 80.13 14.49 25.20
N TYR A 328 80.08 13.34 24.53
CA TYR A 328 81.23 12.47 24.31
C TYR A 328 82.31 13.17 23.46
N GLY A 329 81.92 13.83 22.36
CA GLY A 329 82.85 14.59 21.50
C GLY A 329 83.45 15.82 22.17
N LYS A 330 82.79 16.41 23.18
CA LYS A 330 83.30 17.54 23.98
C LYS A 330 83.80 17.18 25.38
N ARG A 331 83.90 15.89 25.70
CA ARG A 331 84.28 15.37 27.02
C ARG A 331 85.56 16.02 27.57
N ASP A 332 86.58 16.18 26.75
CA ASP A 332 87.88 16.74 27.17
C ASP A 332 87.83 18.25 27.44
N ARG A 333 86.83 18.95 26.90
CA ARG A 333 86.57 20.38 27.16
C ARG A 333 85.64 20.60 28.36
N LEU A 334 84.66 19.72 28.57
CA LEU A 334 83.65 19.81 29.63
C LEU A 334 84.15 19.28 30.98
N PHE A 335 84.97 18.22 31.00
CA PHE A 335 85.46 17.59 32.23
C PHE A 335 86.93 17.88 32.52
N ARG A 336 87.43 19.06 32.12
CA ARG A 336 88.78 19.49 32.48
C ARG A 336 88.84 19.88 33.97
N ASN A 337 89.19 18.91 34.80
CA ASN A 337 89.26 19.04 36.24
C ASN A 337 90.33 20.08 36.64
N LYS A 338 89.92 21.19 37.29
CA LYS A 338 90.83 22.26 37.78
C LYS A 338 91.44 21.97 39.16
N ARG A 339 91.44 20.72 39.63
CA ARG A 339 92.13 20.30 40.86
C ARG A 339 92.88 18.99 40.66
N LYS A 340 94.15 19.11 40.29
CA LYS A 340 95.30 18.30 40.75
C LYS A 340 96.51 18.65 39.87
N GLN A 341 97.19 19.74 40.24
CA GLN A 341 98.60 19.94 39.99
C GLN A 341 99.19 20.49 41.29
N PHE A 342 99.58 19.56 42.16
CA PHE A 342 100.77 19.65 43.00
C PHE A 342 101.51 18.34 42.82
#